data_AF-A0A316C0F1-F1
#
_entry.id   AF-A0A316C0F1-F1
#
_cell.length_a   1.000
_cell.length_b   1.000
_cell.length_c   1.000
_cell.angle_alpha   90.00
_cell.angle_beta   90.00
_cell.angle_gamma   90.00
#
_symmetry.space_group_name_H-M   'P 1'
#
loop_
_entity.id
_entity.type
_entity.pdbx_description
1 polymer ?
#
loop_
_entity_poly.entity_id
_entity_poly.type
_entity_poly.pdbx_seq_one_letter_code
_entity_poly.pdbx_strand_id
1 'polypeptide(L)'
;MVRKSDRRRVEELLDRFEPEVRRAFLDAIDELRNGVDLQALIRALETGNIDAALRAAHIEGAAYSGLRRAIEAVYVSAGKDAVDALPILRDWTGMKVGFRFDPDYPRAAEWVRQHSSAMITRIVEDQRESLRNALSEGLTKGTNPRAVGVEIAGKFDPRTGRRAGGIIGLTDSQRQFVANAREELTSGIPSEMGNYLTRKARDRSFDAAVIKAIAEERPVDAETLSKITGRYQDSLLKMRADMIARTETTQATSAARREAWRQTAEAAGVDDTMIERTWRATKDKRTRDSHRAMDGQKIMGLDSAYTSPSGAMLRYPGDPMAPLSEVIQCRCFETMRIRLRGRPE
;
A
#
# COMPACT_ATOMS: atom_id res chain seq x y z
N MET A 1 17.16 4.04 -31.69
CA MET A 1 16.07 3.57 -30.79
C MET A 1 15.10 4.72 -30.57
N VAL A 2 13.79 4.49 -30.74
CA VAL A 2 12.76 5.51 -30.47
C VAL A 2 12.70 5.76 -28.95
N ARG A 3 12.78 7.02 -28.52
CA ARG A 3 12.66 7.40 -27.11
C ARG A 3 11.28 7.02 -26.59
N LYS A 4 11.21 6.24 -25.50
CA LYS A 4 9.93 5.86 -24.88
C LYS A 4 9.19 7.11 -24.38
N SER A 5 7.85 7.10 -24.46
CA SER A 5 7.04 8.16 -23.86
C SER A 5 7.14 8.11 -22.33
N ASP A 6 6.94 9.25 -21.67
CA ASP A 6 6.91 9.33 -20.20
C ASP A 6 5.91 8.35 -19.58
N ARG A 7 4.74 8.20 -20.23
CA ARG A 7 3.72 7.24 -19.81
C ARG A 7 4.29 5.83 -19.73
N ARG A 8 4.89 5.35 -20.81
CA ARG A 8 5.41 3.98 -20.90
C ARG A 8 6.53 3.75 -19.88
N ARG A 9 7.38 4.74 -19.65
CA ARG A 9 8.46 4.64 -18.65
C ARG A 9 7.92 4.51 -17.23
N VAL A 10 6.91 5.32 -16.88
CA VAL A 10 6.26 5.23 -15.56
C VAL A 10 5.52 3.90 -15.41
N GLU A 11 4.78 3.45 -16.43
CA GLU A 11 4.10 2.15 -16.41
C GLU A 11 5.10 1.00 -16.20
N GLU A 12 6.25 1.01 -16.89
CA GLU A 12 7.32 0.01 -16.70
C GLU A 12 7.93 0.03 -15.29
N LEU A 13 8.08 1.21 -14.66
CA LEU A 13 8.50 1.31 -13.25
C LEU A 13 7.45 0.71 -12.31
N LEU A 14 6.17 1.05 -12.50
CA LEU A 14 5.09 0.53 -11.67
C LEU A 14 4.95 -0.99 -11.81
N ASP A 15 4.98 -1.51 -13.03
CA ASP A 15 4.85 -2.96 -13.31
C ASP A 15 5.99 -3.76 -12.70
N ARG A 16 7.19 -3.18 -12.65
CA ARG A 16 8.35 -3.79 -12.01
C ARG A 16 8.22 -3.77 -10.48
N PHE A 17 7.94 -2.61 -9.90
CA PHE A 17 8.10 -2.41 -8.46
C PHE A 17 6.84 -2.69 -7.63
N GLU A 18 5.63 -2.58 -8.17
CA GLU A 18 4.41 -2.97 -7.43
C GLU A 18 4.51 -4.42 -6.90
N PRO A 19 4.95 -5.42 -7.70
CA PRO A 19 5.18 -6.77 -7.21
C PRO A 19 6.25 -6.89 -6.13
N GLU A 20 7.37 -6.14 -6.25
CA GLU A 20 8.48 -6.17 -5.29
C GLU A 20 8.05 -5.57 -3.94
N VAL A 21 7.40 -4.41 -3.95
CA VAL A 21 6.88 -3.75 -2.73
C VAL A 21 5.80 -4.61 -2.08
N ARG A 22 4.90 -5.21 -2.87
CA ARG A 22 3.88 -6.14 -2.37
C ARG A 22 4.52 -7.34 -1.68
N ARG A 23 5.53 -7.94 -2.30
CA ARG A 23 6.24 -9.09 -1.74
C ARG A 23 6.90 -8.71 -0.42
N ALA A 24 7.62 -7.59 -0.39
CA ALA A 24 8.30 -7.11 0.81
C ALA A 24 7.32 -6.83 1.98
N PHE A 25 6.12 -6.32 1.70
CA PHE A 25 5.08 -6.18 2.72
C PHE A 25 4.58 -7.54 3.23
N LEU A 26 4.27 -8.48 2.34
CA LEU A 26 3.81 -9.81 2.75
C LEU A 26 4.87 -10.59 3.53
N ASP A 27 6.14 -10.48 3.14
CA ASP A 27 7.25 -11.11 3.85
C ASP A 27 7.39 -10.53 5.27
N ALA A 28 7.21 -9.21 5.45
CA ALA A 28 7.19 -8.58 6.77
C ALA A 28 6.02 -9.09 7.64
N ILE A 29 4.84 -9.30 7.05
CA ILE A 29 3.69 -9.87 7.78
C ILE A 29 3.96 -11.31 8.20
N ASP A 30 4.58 -12.10 7.33
CA ASP A 30 4.93 -13.48 7.65
C ASP A 30 6.03 -13.55 8.74
N GLU A 31 7.00 -12.65 8.72
CA GLU A 31 8.00 -12.49 9.78
C GLU A 31 7.32 -12.19 11.13
N LEU A 32 6.42 -11.20 11.17
CA LEU A 32 5.66 -10.85 12.36
C LEU A 32 4.84 -12.02 12.90
N ARG A 33 4.12 -12.75 12.02
CA ARG A 33 3.33 -13.92 12.42
C ARG A 33 4.19 -15.00 13.05
N ASN A 34 5.35 -15.29 12.45
CA ASN A 34 6.26 -16.31 12.95
C ASN A 34 6.97 -15.88 14.25
N GLY A 35 7.14 -14.57 14.46
CA GLY A 35 7.73 -14.00 15.66
C GLY A 35 6.82 -13.96 16.90
N VAL A 36 5.53 -14.29 16.78
CA VAL A 36 4.60 -14.29 17.92
C VAL A 36 4.97 -15.38 18.93
N ASP A 37 5.23 -14.99 20.18
CA ASP A 37 5.29 -15.91 21.32
C ASP A 37 3.86 -16.30 21.71
N LEU A 38 3.35 -17.32 21.02
CA LEU A 38 1.99 -17.81 21.23
C LEU A 38 1.77 -18.29 22.67
N GLN A 39 2.79 -18.84 23.33
CA GLN A 39 2.66 -19.33 24.69
C GLN A 39 2.55 -18.18 25.69
N ALA A 40 3.38 -17.14 25.56
CA ALA A 40 3.26 -15.93 26.37
C ALA A 40 1.95 -15.18 26.11
N LEU A 41 1.51 -15.12 24.85
CA LEU A 41 0.23 -14.53 24.48
C LEU A 41 -0.94 -15.25 25.18
N ILE A 42 -0.98 -16.59 25.12
CA ILE A 42 -2.03 -17.38 25.78
C ILE A 42 -2.02 -17.17 27.30
N ARG A 43 -0.84 -17.24 27.95
CA ARG A 43 -0.73 -17.00 29.40
C ARG A 43 -1.20 -15.60 29.79
N ALA A 44 -0.89 -14.60 28.97
CA ALA A 44 -1.36 -13.24 29.20
C ALA A 44 -2.89 -13.14 29.11
N LEU A 45 -3.50 -13.81 28.12
CA LEU A 45 -4.95 -13.88 27.96
C LEU A 45 -5.65 -14.62 29.12
N GLU A 46 -5.06 -15.69 29.65
CA GLU A 46 -5.59 -16.41 30.82
C GLU A 46 -5.71 -15.52 32.07
N THR A 47 -4.88 -14.47 32.16
CA THR A 47 -4.90 -13.49 33.26
C THR A 47 -5.62 -12.19 32.90
N GLY A 48 -6.23 -12.10 31.71
CA GLY A 48 -6.88 -10.89 31.21
C GLY A 48 -5.92 -9.73 30.91
N ASN A 49 -4.61 -9.98 30.83
CA ASN A 49 -3.59 -8.95 30.65
C ASN A 49 -3.34 -8.65 29.17
N ILE A 50 -4.15 -7.76 28.60
CA ILE A 50 -4.08 -7.37 27.18
C ILE A 50 -2.72 -6.77 26.81
N ASP A 51 -2.13 -5.93 27.67
CA ASP A 51 -0.84 -5.31 27.38
C ASP A 51 0.30 -6.34 27.33
N ALA A 52 0.27 -7.36 28.18
CA ALA A 52 1.21 -8.47 28.09
C ALA A 52 1.00 -9.30 26.81
N ALA A 53 -0.25 -9.52 26.40
CA ALA A 53 -0.57 -10.22 25.15
C ALA A 53 -0.08 -9.43 23.91
N LEU A 54 -0.23 -8.10 23.92
CA LEU A 54 0.30 -7.22 22.86
C LEU A 54 1.83 -7.24 22.79
N ARG A 55 2.53 -7.32 23.93
CA ARG A 55 4.00 -7.47 23.95
C ARG A 55 4.43 -8.81 23.36
N ALA A 56 3.73 -9.90 23.67
CA ALA A 56 4.01 -11.23 23.14
C ALA A 56 3.75 -11.37 21.62
N ALA A 57 3.01 -10.43 21.02
CA ALA A 57 2.81 -10.36 19.57
C ALA A 57 4.03 -9.79 18.81
N HIS A 58 4.98 -9.14 19.50
CA HIS A 58 6.22 -8.60 18.90
C HIS A 58 5.99 -7.75 17.64
N ILE A 59 4.95 -6.90 17.64
CA ILE A 59 4.66 -6.00 16.52
C ILE A 59 5.64 -4.83 16.53
N GLU A 60 6.73 -5.00 15.79
CA GLU A 60 7.85 -4.05 15.72
C GLU A 60 8.07 -3.52 14.30
N GLY A 61 8.42 -2.25 14.18
CA GLY A 61 8.71 -1.60 12.89
C GLY A 61 9.89 -2.24 12.15
N ALA A 62 10.81 -2.91 12.86
CA ALA A 62 11.99 -3.54 12.30
C ALA A 62 11.67 -4.63 11.26
N ALA A 63 10.54 -5.34 11.42
CA ALA A 63 10.06 -6.34 10.46
C ALA A 63 9.80 -5.73 9.07
N TYR A 64 9.51 -4.43 8.99
CA TYR A 64 9.28 -3.72 7.73
C TYR A 64 10.57 -3.19 7.07
N SER A 65 11.75 -3.61 7.53
CA SER A 65 13.02 -3.15 6.95
C SER A 65 13.15 -3.50 5.46
N GLY A 66 12.64 -4.67 5.04
CA GLY A 66 12.58 -5.07 3.64
C GLY A 66 11.67 -4.17 2.80
N LEU A 67 10.51 -3.81 3.34
CA LEU A 67 9.57 -2.90 2.70
C LEU A 67 10.18 -1.50 2.52
N ARG A 68 10.88 -0.98 3.55
CA ARG A 68 11.61 0.30 3.46
C ARG A 68 12.62 0.28 2.32
N ARG A 69 13.45 -0.77 2.23
CA ARG A 69 14.44 -0.92 1.15
C ARG A 69 13.78 -1.01 -0.24
N ALA A 70 12.64 -1.68 -0.34
CA ALA A 70 11.91 -1.77 -1.61
C ALA A 70 11.42 -0.38 -2.07
N ILE A 71 10.86 0.43 -1.17
CA ILE A 71 10.40 1.80 -1.49
C ILE A 71 11.59 2.71 -1.85
N GLU A 72 12.70 2.60 -1.13
CA GLU A 72 13.93 3.32 -1.45
C GLU A 72 14.45 2.93 -2.85
N ALA A 73 14.40 1.65 -3.22
CA ALA A 73 14.77 1.20 -4.56
C ALA A 73 13.87 1.80 -5.65
N VAL A 74 12.56 1.94 -5.39
CA VAL A 74 11.64 2.66 -6.29
C VAL A 74 12.10 4.09 -6.48
N TYR A 75 12.35 4.80 -5.38
CA TYR A 75 12.74 6.21 -5.40
C TYR A 75 14.04 6.42 -6.20
N VAL A 76 15.07 5.63 -5.90
CA VAL A 76 16.36 5.70 -6.60
C VAL A 76 16.21 5.39 -8.10
N SER A 77 15.45 4.33 -8.45
CA SER A 77 15.25 3.94 -9.83
C SER A 77 14.44 4.96 -10.62
N ALA A 78 13.40 5.54 -10.03
CA ALA A 78 12.55 6.53 -10.66
C ALA A 78 13.28 7.87 -10.87
N GLY A 79 14.14 8.28 -9.93
CA GLY A 79 14.96 9.48 -10.08
C GLY A 79 16.01 9.35 -11.18
N LYS A 80 16.71 8.20 -11.24
CA LYS A 80 17.66 7.89 -12.33
C LYS A 80 16.97 7.88 -13.70
N ASP A 81 15.86 7.16 -13.80
CA ASP A 81 15.06 7.11 -15.02
C ASP A 81 14.60 8.52 -15.45
N ALA A 82 14.19 9.38 -14.49
CA ALA A 82 13.80 10.75 -14.79
C ALA A 82 14.93 11.56 -15.45
N VAL A 83 16.15 11.49 -14.90
CA VAL A 83 17.34 12.19 -15.45
C VAL A 83 17.70 11.65 -16.84
N ASP A 84 17.69 10.33 -17.03
CA ASP A 84 17.97 9.70 -18.32
C ASP A 84 16.99 10.16 -19.41
N ALA A 85 15.78 10.54 -19.00
CA ALA A 85 14.75 11.06 -19.86
C ALA A 85 14.66 12.58 -19.90
N LEU A 86 15.68 13.32 -19.47
CA LEU A 86 15.73 14.76 -19.69
C LEU A 86 16.21 15.10 -21.11
N PRO A 87 15.75 16.22 -21.69
CA PRO A 87 16.40 16.76 -22.89
C PRO A 87 17.86 17.14 -22.56
N ILE A 88 18.71 17.17 -23.58
CA ILE A 88 20.08 17.69 -23.42
C ILE A 88 19.98 19.17 -23.05
N LEU A 89 20.36 19.49 -21.82
CA LEU A 89 20.51 20.87 -21.36
C LEU A 89 21.93 21.35 -21.64
N ARG A 90 22.05 22.63 -21.96
CA ARG A 90 23.31 23.33 -22.14
C ARG A 90 23.36 24.48 -21.15
N ASP A 91 24.51 24.68 -20.55
CA ASP A 91 24.75 25.86 -19.71
C ASP A 91 24.94 27.13 -20.55
N TRP A 92 25.22 28.26 -19.88
CA TRP A 92 25.45 29.56 -20.51
C TRP A 92 26.69 29.58 -21.42
N THR A 93 27.61 28.62 -21.29
CA THR A 93 28.79 28.46 -22.16
C THR A 93 28.51 27.57 -23.38
N GLY A 94 27.33 26.94 -23.43
CA GLY A 94 26.95 25.98 -24.46
C GLY A 94 27.43 24.55 -24.18
N MET A 95 28.06 24.28 -23.04
CA MET A 95 28.52 22.95 -22.65
C MET A 95 27.34 22.08 -22.23
N LYS A 96 27.37 20.79 -22.60
CA LYS A 96 26.36 19.82 -22.17
C LYS A 96 26.41 19.66 -20.65
N VAL A 97 25.28 19.91 -19.98
CA VAL A 97 25.15 19.65 -18.55
C VAL A 97 25.03 18.14 -18.34
N GLY A 98 26.08 17.54 -17.76
CA GLY A 98 26.09 16.15 -17.37
C GLY A 98 25.53 16.00 -15.96
N PHE A 99 24.24 15.69 -15.84
CA PHE A 99 23.60 15.51 -14.54
C PHE A 99 23.40 14.02 -14.21
N ARG A 100 23.55 13.66 -12.93
CA ARG A 100 23.21 12.35 -12.39
C ARG A 100 22.33 12.56 -11.18
N PHE A 101 21.25 11.79 -11.08
CA PHE A 101 20.39 11.84 -9.91
C PHE A 101 21.16 11.45 -8.65
N ASP A 102 21.14 12.33 -7.65
CA ASP A 102 21.74 12.09 -6.35
C ASP A 102 20.64 11.77 -5.32
N PRO A 103 20.47 10.48 -4.94
CA PRO A 103 19.50 10.11 -3.92
C PRO A 103 19.91 10.55 -2.50
N ASP A 104 21.19 10.84 -2.28
CA ASP A 104 21.74 11.26 -0.99
C ASP A 104 21.66 12.78 -0.80
N TYR A 105 21.21 13.52 -1.82
CA TYR A 105 20.97 14.95 -1.74
C TYR A 105 20.06 15.25 -0.52
N PRO A 106 20.34 16.28 0.31
CA PRO A 106 19.69 16.44 1.61
C PRO A 106 18.16 16.36 1.60
N ARG A 107 17.49 16.97 0.60
CA ARG A 107 16.03 16.91 0.42
C ARG A 107 15.54 15.54 -0.03
N ALA A 108 16.28 14.87 -0.91
CA ALA A 108 15.97 13.54 -1.41
C ALA A 108 16.03 12.51 -0.27
N ALA A 109 17.15 12.53 0.47
CA ALA A 109 17.37 11.66 1.61
C ALA A 109 16.35 11.93 2.73
N GLU A 110 15.98 13.20 2.97
CA GLU A 110 14.95 13.54 3.95
C GLU A 110 13.57 13.01 3.54
N TRP A 111 13.19 13.15 2.27
CA TRP A 111 11.91 12.61 1.78
C TRP A 111 11.83 11.10 2.00
N VAL A 112 12.86 10.34 1.62
CA VAL A 112 12.88 8.87 1.79
C VAL A 112 12.79 8.48 3.27
N ARG A 113 13.53 9.16 4.14
CA ARG A 113 13.52 8.92 5.60
C ARG A 113 12.15 9.20 6.20
N GLN A 114 11.58 10.38 5.97
CA GLN A 114 10.31 10.79 6.55
C GLN A 114 9.16 9.91 6.03
N HIS A 115 9.11 9.70 4.72
CA HIS A 115 8.04 8.96 4.06
C HIS A 115 7.98 7.51 4.56
N SER A 116 9.12 6.82 4.52
CA SER A 116 9.20 5.42 4.96
C SER A 116 8.90 5.27 6.45
N SER A 117 9.40 6.17 7.29
CA SER A 117 9.19 6.12 8.74
C SER A 117 7.72 6.37 9.09
N ALA A 118 7.09 7.40 8.51
CA ALA A 118 5.70 7.72 8.75
C ALA A 118 4.77 6.58 8.30
N MET A 119 5.04 5.96 7.15
CA MET A 119 4.27 4.82 6.66
C MET A 119 4.39 3.62 7.62
N ILE A 120 5.61 3.25 8.03
CA ILE A 120 5.83 2.10 8.94
C ILE A 120 5.15 2.35 10.29
N THR A 121 5.28 3.55 10.86
CA THR A 121 4.61 3.91 12.11
C THR A 121 3.09 3.73 11.98
N ARG A 122 2.47 4.26 10.92
CA ARG A 122 1.02 4.08 10.71
C ARG A 122 0.63 2.60 10.60
N ILE A 123 1.39 1.80 9.86
CA ILE A 123 1.11 0.35 9.75
C ILE A 123 1.20 -0.31 11.12
N VAL A 124 2.24 -0.01 11.91
CA VAL A 124 2.43 -0.59 13.25
C VAL A 124 1.32 -0.18 14.20
N GLU A 125 0.97 1.10 14.26
CA GLU A 125 -0.12 1.58 15.12
C GLU A 125 -1.46 0.94 14.74
N ASP A 126 -1.81 0.89 13.44
CA ASP A 126 -3.01 0.20 12.95
C ASP A 126 -3.03 -1.29 13.37
N GLN A 127 -1.87 -1.96 13.35
CA GLN A 127 -1.77 -3.36 13.77
C GLN A 127 -1.95 -3.51 15.28
N ARG A 128 -1.33 -2.64 16.08
CA ARG A 128 -1.46 -2.67 17.55
C ARG A 128 -2.89 -2.41 17.99
N GLU A 129 -3.56 -1.47 17.35
CA GLU A 129 -4.99 -1.19 17.59
C GLU A 129 -5.88 -2.38 17.20
N SER A 130 -5.69 -2.93 15.99
CA SER A 130 -6.45 -4.10 15.53
C SER A 130 -6.27 -5.32 16.45
N LEU A 131 -5.05 -5.57 16.93
CA LEU A 131 -4.79 -6.64 17.89
C LEU A 131 -5.44 -6.37 19.24
N ARG A 132 -5.34 -5.14 19.75
CA ARG A 132 -5.99 -4.76 21.02
C ARG A 132 -7.49 -5.01 20.95
N ASN A 133 -8.14 -4.60 19.87
CA ASN A 133 -9.57 -4.79 19.68
C ASN A 133 -9.93 -6.28 19.62
N ALA A 134 -9.17 -7.10 18.91
CA ALA A 134 -9.38 -8.55 18.84
C ALA A 134 -9.18 -9.25 20.19
N LEU A 135 -8.15 -8.87 20.95
CA LEU A 135 -7.87 -9.39 22.29
C LEU A 135 -9.00 -9.04 23.27
N SER A 136 -9.43 -7.77 23.28
CA SER A 136 -10.55 -7.30 24.10
C SER A 136 -11.84 -8.04 23.75
N GLU A 137 -12.17 -8.15 22.47
CA GLU A 137 -13.37 -8.85 22.00
C GLU A 137 -13.36 -10.33 22.42
N GLY A 138 -12.22 -11.01 22.25
CA GLY A 138 -12.05 -12.41 22.66
C GLY A 138 -12.30 -12.63 24.16
N LEU A 139 -11.76 -11.73 25.00
CA LEU A 139 -11.97 -11.76 26.46
C LEU A 139 -13.42 -11.47 26.83
N THR A 140 -14.05 -10.44 26.25
CA THR A 140 -15.44 -10.10 26.51
C THR A 140 -16.41 -11.22 26.11
N LYS A 141 -16.14 -11.90 24.99
CA LYS A 141 -16.94 -13.05 24.52
C LYS A 141 -16.68 -14.33 25.33
N GLY A 142 -15.72 -14.34 26.27
CA GLY A 142 -15.33 -15.54 27.02
C GLY A 142 -14.71 -16.62 26.13
N THR A 143 -14.10 -16.23 25.00
CA THR A 143 -13.48 -17.16 24.07
C THR A 143 -12.25 -17.79 24.70
N ASN A 144 -12.05 -19.09 24.46
CA ASN A 144 -10.87 -19.80 24.97
C ASN A 144 -9.55 -19.06 24.57
N PRO A 145 -8.66 -18.74 25.52
CA PRO A 145 -7.42 -18.01 25.25
C PRO A 145 -6.55 -18.60 24.13
N ARG A 146 -6.50 -19.93 24.02
CA ARG A 146 -5.77 -20.62 22.95
C ARG A 146 -6.40 -20.35 21.58
N ALA A 147 -7.72 -20.32 21.49
CA ALA A 147 -8.42 -20.03 20.24
C ALA A 147 -8.15 -18.59 19.79
N VAL A 148 -8.22 -17.61 20.71
CA VAL A 148 -7.88 -16.21 20.43
C VAL A 148 -6.43 -16.07 19.97
N GLY A 149 -5.48 -16.74 20.64
CA GLY A 149 -4.07 -16.72 20.23
C GLY A 149 -3.83 -17.28 18.83
N VAL A 150 -4.51 -18.38 18.47
CA VAL A 150 -4.43 -18.95 17.11
C VAL A 150 -5.13 -18.07 16.07
N GLU A 151 -6.22 -17.41 16.42
CA GLU A 151 -6.88 -16.42 15.56
C GLU A 151 -5.98 -15.21 15.30
N ILE A 152 -5.18 -14.80 16.29
CA ILE A 152 -4.23 -13.71 16.13
C ILE A 152 -3.05 -14.12 15.24
N ALA A 153 -2.32 -15.16 15.67
CA ALA A 153 -1.04 -15.53 15.07
C ALA A 153 -1.17 -16.36 13.79
N GLY A 154 -2.31 -17.02 13.59
CA GLY A 154 -2.50 -18.05 12.57
C GLY A 154 -2.09 -19.44 13.04
N LYS A 155 -2.54 -20.46 12.28
CA LYS A 155 -2.24 -21.86 12.54
C LYS A 155 -0.83 -22.19 12.06
N PHE A 156 -0.04 -22.87 12.90
CA PHE A 156 1.28 -23.34 12.51
C PHE A 156 1.14 -24.55 11.57
N ASP A 157 1.80 -24.48 10.41
CA ASP A 157 1.91 -25.60 9.47
C ASP A 157 3.31 -26.22 9.59
N PRO A 158 3.44 -27.44 10.14
CA PRO A 158 4.72 -28.12 10.28
C PRO A 158 5.42 -28.42 8.96
N ARG A 159 4.69 -28.51 7.84
CA ARG A 159 5.27 -28.83 6.53
C ARG A 159 6.01 -27.64 5.93
N THR A 160 5.48 -26.43 6.15
CA THR A 160 6.06 -25.19 5.66
C THR A 160 6.91 -24.48 6.71
N GLY A 161 6.80 -24.88 7.99
CA GLY A 161 7.48 -24.24 9.11
C GLY A 161 6.97 -22.83 9.40
N ARG A 162 5.79 -22.45 8.86
CA ARG A 162 5.24 -21.09 8.92
C ARG A 162 3.83 -21.10 9.47
N ARG A 163 3.39 -19.98 10.03
CA ARG A 163 1.98 -19.76 10.35
C ARG A 163 1.19 -19.33 9.11
N ALA A 164 -0.04 -19.83 9.00
CA ALA A 164 -0.98 -19.48 7.94
C ALA A 164 -2.28 -18.92 8.52
N GLY A 165 -2.86 -17.94 7.82
CA GLY A 165 -4.04 -17.20 8.26
C GLY A 165 -3.74 -16.27 9.44
N GLY A 166 -4.76 -15.99 10.23
CA GLY A 166 -4.69 -15.07 11.36
C GLY A 166 -4.88 -13.61 10.96
N ILE A 167 -5.05 -12.74 11.95
CA ILE A 167 -5.43 -11.34 11.71
C ILE A 167 -4.23 -10.40 11.57
N ILE A 168 -3.01 -10.83 11.91
CA ILE A 168 -1.80 -10.03 11.69
C ILE A 168 -1.67 -9.72 10.20
N GLY A 169 -1.52 -8.42 9.90
CA GLY A 169 -1.51 -7.82 8.57
C GLY A 169 -2.84 -7.20 8.14
N LEU A 170 -3.97 -7.58 8.75
CA LEU A 170 -5.28 -7.05 8.40
C LEU A 170 -5.56 -5.72 9.13
N THR A 171 -6.36 -4.85 8.51
CA THR A 171 -6.93 -3.70 9.23
C THR A 171 -8.03 -4.18 10.17
N ASP A 172 -8.42 -3.34 11.13
CA ASP A 172 -9.56 -3.60 12.01
C ASP A 172 -10.85 -3.89 11.21
N SER A 173 -11.14 -3.08 10.19
CA SER A 173 -12.28 -3.31 9.30
C SER A 173 -12.19 -4.64 8.54
N GLN A 174 -11.00 -5.02 8.07
CA GLN A 174 -10.80 -6.30 7.38
C GLN A 174 -10.97 -7.49 8.33
N ARG A 175 -10.51 -7.37 9.59
CA ARG A 175 -10.80 -8.36 10.65
C ARG A 175 -12.31 -8.50 10.83
N GLN A 176 -13.04 -7.39 10.93
CA GLN A 176 -14.49 -7.43 11.11
C GLN A 176 -15.20 -8.10 9.92
N PHE A 177 -14.73 -7.91 8.69
CA PHE A 177 -15.28 -8.62 7.54
C PHE A 177 -15.18 -10.15 7.68
N VAL A 178 -14.08 -10.63 8.27
CA VAL A 178 -13.87 -12.06 8.54
C VAL A 178 -14.77 -12.54 9.67
N ALA A 179 -14.90 -11.75 10.75
CA ALA A 179 -15.80 -12.05 11.86
C ALA A 179 -17.25 -12.18 11.37
N ASN A 180 -17.75 -11.19 10.62
CA ASN A 180 -19.09 -11.21 10.03
C ASN A 180 -19.28 -12.40 9.09
N ALA A 181 -18.27 -12.72 8.27
CA ALA A 181 -18.33 -13.89 7.38
C ALA A 181 -18.44 -15.20 8.18
N ARG A 182 -17.74 -15.30 9.32
CA ARG A 182 -17.84 -16.48 10.19
C ARG A 182 -19.24 -16.58 10.78
N GLU A 183 -19.75 -15.51 11.37
CA GLU A 183 -21.09 -15.46 11.98
C GLU A 183 -22.18 -15.86 10.98
N GLU A 184 -22.19 -15.24 9.81
CA GLU A 184 -23.14 -15.56 8.73
C GLU A 184 -23.06 -17.03 8.29
N LEU A 185 -21.87 -17.58 8.11
CA LEU A 185 -21.70 -18.97 7.67
C LEU A 185 -22.08 -20.00 8.75
N THR A 186 -22.11 -19.59 10.02
CA THR A 186 -22.50 -20.43 11.15
C THR A 186 -23.97 -20.34 11.53
N SER A 187 -24.74 -19.38 10.98
CA SER A 187 -26.10 -19.14 11.45
C SER A 187 -27.11 -20.20 11.01
N GLY A 188 -26.85 -20.86 9.87
CA GLY A 188 -27.82 -21.78 9.25
C GLY A 188 -29.02 -21.08 8.61
N ILE A 189 -29.04 -19.74 8.62
CA ILE A 189 -30.12 -18.94 8.05
C ILE A 189 -29.77 -18.61 6.58
N PRO A 190 -30.55 -19.06 5.58
CA PRO A 190 -30.23 -18.90 4.16
C PRO A 190 -29.92 -17.46 3.73
N SER A 191 -30.67 -16.47 4.23
CA SER A 191 -30.48 -15.06 3.89
C SER A 191 -29.15 -14.50 4.43
N GLU A 192 -28.77 -14.87 5.64
CA GLU A 192 -27.51 -14.44 6.26
C GLU A 192 -26.31 -15.11 5.59
N MET A 193 -26.36 -16.44 5.43
CA MET A 193 -25.33 -17.19 4.73
C MET A 193 -25.15 -16.71 3.28
N GLY A 194 -26.24 -16.29 2.62
CA GLY A 194 -26.23 -15.70 1.28
C GLY A 194 -25.38 -14.42 1.19
N ASN A 195 -25.24 -13.65 2.26
CA ASN A 195 -24.39 -12.46 2.30
C ASN A 195 -22.92 -12.82 2.02
N TYR A 196 -22.44 -14.00 2.45
CA TYR A 196 -21.09 -14.47 2.14
C TYR A 196 -20.83 -14.51 0.63
N LEU A 197 -21.80 -15.00 -0.14
CA LEU A 197 -21.71 -15.13 -1.60
C LEU A 197 -21.72 -13.78 -2.35
N THR A 198 -21.94 -12.66 -1.66
CA THR A 198 -21.80 -11.31 -2.24
C THR A 198 -20.37 -10.76 -2.16
N ARG A 199 -19.53 -11.33 -1.29
CA ARG A 199 -18.17 -10.84 -1.03
C ARG A 199 -17.26 -11.08 -2.23
N LYS A 200 -16.54 -10.04 -2.66
CA LYS A 200 -15.64 -10.11 -3.83
C LYS A 200 -14.33 -10.86 -3.55
N ALA A 201 -13.81 -10.77 -2.32
CA ALA A 201 -12.55 -11.40 -1.93
C ALA A 201 -12.70 -12.86 -1.46
N ARG A 202 -13.90 -13.42 -1.52
CA ARG A 202 -14.11 -14.82 -1.16
C ARG A 202 -13.42 -15.76 -2.15
N ASP A 203 -13.04 -16.93 -1.67
CA ASP A 203 -12.59 -18.00 -2.54
C ASP A 203 -13.80 -18.77 -3.08
N ARG A 204 -14.05 -18.59 -4.39
CA ARG A 204 -15.21 -19.16 -5.07
C ARG A 204 -15.17 -20.69 -5.14
N SER A 205 -14.03 -21.34 -4.88
CA SER A 205 -13.97 -22.80 -4.84
C SER A 205 -14.85 -23.39 -3.73
N PHE A 206 -15.19 -22.60 -2.71
CA PHE A 206 -16.08 -23.02 -1.63
C PHE A 206 -17.56 -22.68 -1.86
N ASP A 207 -17.90 -21.96 -2.94
CA ASP A 207 -19.29 -21.52 -3.20
C ASP A 207 -20.25 -22.71 -3.24
N ALA A 208 -19.86 -23.83 -3.84
CA ALA A 208 -20.69 -25.04 -3.90
C ALA A 208 -21.01 -25.60 -2.50
N ALA A 209 -20.04 -25.59 -1.58
CA ALA A 209 -20.24 -26.07 -0.21
C ALA A 209 -21.17 -25.12 0.58
N VAL A 210 -21.02 -23.81 0.39
CA VAL A 210 -21.89 -22.80 1.02
C VAL A 210 -23.31 -22.88 0.47
N ILE A 211 -23.47 -22.97 -0.85
CA ILE A 211 -24.78 -23.11 -1.51
C ILE A 211 -25.49 -24.38 -1.03
N LYS A 212 -24.76 -25.50 -0.90
CA LYS A 212 -25.32 -26.74 -0.35
C LYS A 212 -25.81 -26.54 1.09
N ALA A 213 -25.00 -25.91 1.95
CA ALA A 213 -25.39 -25.65 3.33
C ALA A 213 -26.60 -24.70 3.44
N ILE A 214 -26.70 -23.71 2.55
CA ILE A 214 -27.87 -22.82 2.41
C ILE A 214 -29.12 -23.62 2.02
N ALA A 215 -29.03 -24.47 1.01
CA ALA A 215 -30.15 -25.29 0.54
C ALA A 215 -30.63 -26.30 1.59
N GLU A 216 -29.72 -26.75 2.45
CA GLU A 216 -29.98 -27.66 3.57
C GLU A 216 -30.34 -26.92 4.87
N GLU A 217 -30.45 -25.58 4.85
CA GLU A 217 -30.77 -24.73 6.00
C GLU A 217 -29.95 -25.05 7.27
N ARG A 218 -28.65 -25.29 7.08
CA ARG A 218 -27.75 -25.68 8.17
C ARG A 218 -26.45 -24.89 8.15
N PRO A 219 -25.78 -24.76 9.31
CA PRO A 219 -24.45 -24.16 9.37
C PRO A 219 -23.45 -24.87 8.46
N VAL A 220 -22.48 -24.10 7.95
CA VAL A 220 -21.27 -24.70 7.37
C VAL A 220 -20.52 -25.45 8.47
N ASP A 221 -20.05 -26.66 8.18
CA ASP A 221 -19.32 -27.46 9.15
C ASP A 221 -18.01 -26.78 9.57
N ALA A 222 -17.54 -27.07 10.78
CA ALA A 222 -16.41 -26.36 11.39
C ALA A 222 -15.10 -26.47 10.57
N GLU A 223 -14.87 -27.60 9.90
CA GLU A 223 -13.67 -27.81 9.10
C GLU A 223 -13.70 -26.94 7.84
N THR A 224 -14.81 -26.98 7.10
CA THR A 224 -15.03 -26.17 5.90
C THR A 224 -15.01 -24.69 6.25
N LEU A 225 -15.67 -24.28 7.35
CA LEU A 225 -15.67 -22.91 7.84
C LEU A 225 -14.25 -22.41 8.13
N SER A 226 -13.40 -23.23 8.77
CA SER A 226 -12.01 -22.85 9.03
C SER A 226 -11.21 -22.66 7.75
N LYS A 227 -11.44 -23.46 6.71
CA LYS A 227 -10.77 -23.31 5.40
C LYS A 227 -11.24 -22.05 4.68
N ILE A 228 -12.56 -21.83 4.65
CA ILE A 228 -13.19 -20.66 4.05
C ILE A 228 -12.68 -19.36 4.67
N THR A 229 -12.72 -19.26 6.00
CA THR A 229 -12.32 -18.06 6.73
C THR A 229 -10.82 -17.78 6.57
N GLY A 230 -9.97 -18.82 6.60
CA GLY A 230 -8.54 -18.69 6.34
C GLY A 230 -8.23 -18.16 4.93
N ARG A 231 -8.87 -18.72 3.88
CA ARG A 231 -8.71 -18.22 2.51
C ARG A 231 -9.22 -16.80 2.34
N TYR A 232 -10.30 -16.45 3.03
CA TYR A 232 -10.82 -15.09 3.01
C TYR A 232 -9.86 -14.09 3.67
N GLN A 233 -9.23 -14.46 4.80
CA GLN A 233 -8.16 -13.69 5.43
C GLN A 233 -6.98 -13.48 4.46
N ASP A 234 -6.51 -14.53 3.80
CA ASP A 234 -5.40 -14.45 2.83
C ASP A 234 -5.73 -13.51 1.66
N SER A 235 -6.95 -13.58 1.13
CA SER A 235 -7.42 -12.68 0.07
C SER A 235 -7.50 -11.22 0.52
N LEU A 236 -7.98 -10.96 1.74
CA LEU A 236 -8.02 -9.61 2.32
C LEU A 236 -6.63 -9.04 2.54
N LEU A 237 -5.70 -9.87 3.05
CA LEU A 237 -4.30 -9.49 3.22
C LEU A 237 -3.66 -9.16 1.87
N LYS A 238 -3.89 -10.00 0.85
CA LYS A 238 -3.41 -9.73 -0.51
C LYS A 238 -3.95 -8.41 -1.05
N MET A 239 -5.25 -8.12 -0.87
CA MET A 239 -5.83 -6.84 -1.30
C MET A 239 -5.20 -5.64 -0.58
N ARG A 240 -4.88 -5.77 0.71
CA ARG A 240 -4.15 -4.73 1.45
C ARG A 240 -2.74 -4.55 0.88
N ALA A 241 -2.03 -5.66 0.64
CA ALA A 241 -0.69 -5.64 0.08
C ALA A 241 -0.66 -4.98 -1.32
N ASP A 242 -1.64 -5.29 -2.18
CA ASP A 242 -1.82 -4.65 -3.49
C ASP A 242 -2.11 -3.14 -3.37
N MET A 243 -2.88 -2.72 -2.34
CA MET A 243 -3.19 -1.31 -2.08
C MET A 243 -1.96 -0.53 -1.62
N ILE A 244 -1.20 -1.07 -0.67
CA ILE A 244 0.05 -0.48 -0.17
C ILE A 244 1.04 -0.39 -1.32
N ALA A 245 1.30 -1.50 -2.01
CA ALA A 245 2.26 -1.52 -3.11
C ALA A 245 1.99 -0.45 -4.16
N ARG A 246 0.75 -0.32 -4.62
CA ARG A 246 0.38 0.71 -5.59
C ARG A 246 0.54 2.12 -5.06
N THR A 247 0.07 2.34 -3.83
CA THR A 247 0.13 3.67 -3.22
C THR A 247 1.60 4.08 -3.11
N GLU A 248 2.40 3.32 -2.37
CA GLU A 248 3.80 3.63 -2.07
C GLU A 248 4.67 3.74 -3.33
N THR A 249 4.47 2.85 -4.32
CA THR A 249 5.24 2.90 -5.57
C THR A 249 4.92 4.18 -6.35
N THR A 250 3.66 4.58 -6.45
CA THR A 250 3.27 5.85 -7.10
C THR A 250 3.82 7.06 -6.37
N GLN A 251 3.75 7.10 -5.03
CA GLN A 251 4.24 8.25 -4.25
C GLN A 251 5.76 8.39 -4.39
N ALA A 252 6.52 7.30 -4.25
CA ALA A 252 7.96 7.28 -4.43
C ALA A 252 8.38 7.64 -5.86
N THR A 253 7.68 7.12 -6.87
CA THR A 253 7.96 7.43 -8.28
C THR A 253 7.74 8.92 -8.56
N SER A 254 6.61 9.49 -8.17
CA SER A 254 6.31 10.91 -8.41
C SER A 254 7.27 11.83 -7.66
N ALA A 255 7.58 11.53 -6.39
CA ALA A 255 8.49 12.32 -5.59
C ALA A 255 9.92 12.30 -6.16
N ALA A 256 10.44 11.13 -6.54
CA ALA A 256 11.77 10.99 -7.12
C ALA A 256 11.90 11.72 -8.46
N ARG A 257 10.88 11.61 -9.32
CA ARG A 257 10.86 12.33 -10.60
C ARG A 257 10.91 13.83 -10.38
N ARG A 258 10.13 14.37 -9.43
CA ARG A 258 10.17 15.81 -9.09
C ARG A 258 11.53 16.26 -8.57
N GLU A 259 12.13 15.48 -7.68
CA GLU A 259 13.44 15.81 -7.13
C GLU A 259 14.52 15.76 -8.22
N ALA A 260 14.48 14.77 -9.12
CA ALA A 260 15.39 14.70 -10.27
C ALA A 260 15.29 15.94 -11.18
N TRP A 261 14.06 16.40 -11.47
CA TRP A 261 13.84 17.63 -12.21
C TRP A 261 14.37 18.86 -11.47
N ARG A 262 14.19 18.92 -10.14
CA ARG A 262 14.69 20.02 -9.31
C ARG A 262 16.22 20.09 -9.32
N GLN A 263 16.89 18.99 -9.02
CA GLN A 263 18.35 18.95 -8.99
C GLN A 263 18.95 19.28 -10.37
N THR A 264 18.31 18.82 -11.45
CA THR A 264 18.78 19.15 -12.81
C THR A 264 18.57 20.62 -13.15
N ALA A 265 17.44 21.21 -12.76
CA ALA A 265 17.16 22.62 -12.99
C ALA A 265 18.15 23.51 -12.22
N GLU A 266 18.42 23.19 -10.95
CA GLU A 266 19.44 23.84 -10.13
C GLU A 266 20.82 23.76 -10.79
N ALA A 267 21.24 22.57 -11.25
CA ALA A 267 22.53 22.36 -11.91
C ALA A 267 22.65 23.09 -13.26
N ALA A 268 21.54 23.26 -13.98
CA ALA A 268 21.49 23.95 -15.27
C ALA A 268 21.26 25.46 -15.16
N GLY A 269 21.08 26.00 -13.94
CA GLY A 269 20.73 27.41 -13.73
C GLY A 269 19.34 27.76 -14.28
N VAL A 270 18.44 26.78 -14.37
CA VAL A 270 17.06 26.97 -14.83
C VAL A 270 16.18 27.24 -13.60
N ASP A 271 15.56 28.41 -13.58
CA ASP A 271 14.57 28.75 -12.57
C ASP A 271 13.37 27.78 -12.59
N ASP A 272 12.94 27.34 -11.41
CA ASP A 272 11.82 26.40 -11.23
C ASP A 272 10.53 26.89 -11.91
N THR A 273 10.29 28.20 -11.90
CA THR A 273 9.10 28.82 -12.52
C THR A 273 9.04 28.63 -14.04
N MET A 274 10.15 28.22 -14.67
CA MET A 274 10.19 27.86 -16.09
C MET A 274 9.77 26.40 -16.36
N ILE A 275 9.53 25.60 -15.33
CA ILE A 275 9.11 24.20 -15.50
C ILE A 275 7.59 24.15 -15.62
N GLU A 276 7.09 23.80 -16.80
CA GLU A 276 5.67 23.51 -17.02
C GLU A 276 5.42 22.04 -16.72
N ARG A 277 4.42 21.77 -15.88
CA ARG A 277 4.03 20.42 -15.45
C ARG A 277 2.62 20.15 -15.89
N THR A 278 2.39 18.99 -16.49
CA THR A 278 1.05 18.57 -16.90
C THR A 278 0.63 17.31 -16.18
N TRP A 279 -0.53 17.35 -15.55
CA TRP A 279 -1.16 16.19 -14.95
C TRP A 279 -1.60 15.20 -16.04
N ARG A 280 -1.28 13.91 -15.87
CA ARG A 280 -1.69 12.83 -16.76
C ARG A 280 -2.45 11.77 -15.99
N ALA A 281 -3.73 11.67 -16.30
CA ALA A 281 -4.60 10.65 -15.76
C ALA A 281 -4.41 9.34 -16.54
N THR A 282 -4.39 8.20 -15.86
CA THR A 282 -4.44 6.90 -16.55
C THR A 282 -5.78 6.77 -17.27
N LYS A 283 -5.75 6.53 -18.58
CA LYS A 283 -6.96 6.49 -19.41
C LYS A 283 -7.68 5.14 -19.32
N ASP A 284 -8.28 4.86 -18.15
CA ASP A 284 -9.09 3.67 -17.93
C ASP A 284 -10.24 3.92 -16.92
N LYS A 285 -11.01 2.87 -16.63
CA LYS A 285 -12.17 2.91 -15.74
C LYS A 285 -11.83 3.00 -14.24
N ARG A 286 -10.56 2.80 -13.85
CA ARG A 286 -10.12 2.75 -12.44
C ARG A 286 -9.60 4.09 -11.94
N THR A 287 -9.25 5.01 -12.83
CA THR A 287 -8.93 6.39 -12.43
C THR A 287 -10.17 7.05 -11.85
N ARG A 288 -10.05 7.76 -10.73
CA ARG A 288 -11.16 8.50 -10.11
C ARG A 288 -11.60 9.70 -10.96
N ASP A 289 -12.87 10.09 -10.83
CA ASP A 289 -13.45 11.21 -11.59
C ASP A 289 -12.70 12.53 -11.39
N SER A 290 -12.34 12.85 -10.15
CA SER A 290 -11.54 14.03 -9.80
C SER A 290 -10.25 14.10 -10.63
N HIS A 291 -9.51 13.00 -10.70
CA HIS A 291 -8.24 12.92 -11.43
C HIS A 291 -8.41 12.85 -12.95
N ARG A 292 -9.51 12.28 -13.46
CA ARG A 292 -9.83 12.32 -14.89
C ARG A 292 -10.09 13.75 -15.35
N ALA A 293 -10.81 14.53 -14.56
CA ALA A 293 -11.06 15.94 -14.85
C ALA A 293 -9.78 16.79 -14.81
N MET A 294 -8.77 16.37 -14.06
CA MET A 294 -7.45 17.01 -14.03
C MET A 294 -6.55 16.62 -15.23
N ASP A 295 -6.93 15.64 -16.07
CA ASP A 295 -6.09 15.23 -17.20
C ASP A 295 -5.79 16.42 -18.13
N GLY A 296 -4.51 16.70 -18.36
CA GLY A 296 -4.09 17.82 -19.18
C GLY A 296 -3.99 19.17 -18.46
N GLN A 297 -4.35 19.25 -17.18
CA GLN A 297 -4.14 20.46 -16.37
C GLN A 297 -2.65 20.80 -16.33
N LYS A 298 -2.31 22.05 -16.66
CA LYS A 298 -0.94 22.56 -16.71
C LYS A 298 -0.73 23.59 -15.59
N ILE A 299 0.42 23.50 -14.92
CA ILE A 299 0.87 24.47 -13.93
C ILE A 299 2.35 24.79 -14.14
N MET A 300 2.78 25.99 -13.74
CA MET A 300 4.18 26.41 -13.78
C MET A 300 4.80 26.26 -12.39
N GLY A 301 6.06 25.85 -12.30
CA GLY A 301 6.79 25.65 -11.05
C GLY A 301 6.60 24.25 -10.45
N LEU A 302 7.68 23.66 -9.96
CA LEU A 302 7.63 22.43 -9.18
C LEU A 302 6.87 22.65 -7.87
N ASP A 303 6.94 23.81 -7.23
CA ASP A 303 6.29 24.02 -5.92
C ASP A 303 4.80 24.43 -6.00
N SER A 304 4.30 24.74 -7.19
CA SER A 304 2.87 24.96 -7.42
C SER A 304 2.06 23.67 -7.24
N ALA A 305 0.84 23.82 -6.71
CA ALA A 305 -0.11 22.72 -6.54
C ALA A 305 -1.18 22.73 -7.64
N TYR A 306 -1.63 21.53 -8.01
CA TYR A 306 -2.87 21.34 -8.76
C TYR A 306 -4.07 21.48 -7.82
N THR A 307 -5.17 22.00 -8.33
CA THR A 307 -6.47 21.97 -7.64
C THR A 307 -7.36 20.93 -8.30
N SER A 308 -7.80 19.94 -7.51
CA SER A 308 -8.76 18.92 -7.96
C SER A 308 -10.20 19.45 -7.87
N PRO A 309 -11.17 18.83 -8.57
CA PRO A 309 -12.59 19.19 -8.45
C PRO A 309 -13.18 19.06 -7.05
N SER A 310 -12.54 18.28 -6.15
CA SER A 310 -12.96 18.18 -4.74
C SER A 310 -12.50 19.35 -3.88
N GLY A 311 -11.72 20.28 -4.45
CA GLY A 311 -11.06 21.39 -3.75
C GLY A 311 -9.73 21.00 -3.12
N ALA A 312 -9.34 19.72 -3.14
CA ALA A 312 -8.04 19.29 -2.63
C ALA A 312 -6.90 19.85 -3.48
N MET A 313 -5.86 20.33 -2.81
CA MET A 313 -4.60 20.76 -3.43
C MET A 313 -3.61 19.60 -3.43
N LEU A 314 -3.06 19.28 -4.60
CA LEU A 314 -2.07 18.22 -4.77
C LEU A 314 -0.80 18.79 -5.36
N ARG A 315 0.33 18.62 -4.67
CA ARG A 315 1.61 19.01 -5.24
C ARG A 315 1.99 18.11 -6.40
N TYR A 316 1.55 16.85 -6.44
CA TYR A 316 1.81 15.90 -7.53
C TYR A 316 0.90 14.65 -7.41
N PRO A 317 0.82 13.81 -8.45
CA PRO A 317 0.13 12.53 -8.37
C PRO A 317 0.68 11.63 -7.26
N GLY A 318 -0.16 11.31 -6.27
CA GLY A 318 0.26 10.54 -5.10
C GLY A 318 0.97 11.38 -4.04
N ASP A 319 0.71 12.69 -3.95
CA ASP A 319 1.24 13.53 -2.88
C ASP A 319 0.78 13.04 -1.48
N PRO A 320 1.67 12.54 -0.59
CA PRO A 320 1.29 12.03 0.73
C PRO A 320 0.61 13.05 1.64
N MET A 321 0.72 14.35 1.34
CA MET A 321 0.10 15.42 2.11
C MET A 321 -1.33 15.75 1.67
N ALA A 322 -1.78 15.20 0.54
CA ALA A 322 -3.16 15.36 0.07
C ALA A 322 -4.11 14.36 0.75
N PRO A 323 -5.43 14.63 0.76
CA PRO A 323 -6.42 13.73 1.34
C PRO A 323 -6.34 12.30 0.76
N LEU A 324 -6.55 11.29 1.63
CA LEU A 324 -6.45 9.87 1.27
C LEU A 324 -7.33 9.48 0.06
N SER A 325 -8.50 10.11 -0.08
CA SER A 325 -9.42 9.92 -1.20
C SER A 325 -8.81 10.24 -2.57
N GLU A 326 -7.84 11.16 -2.62
CA GLU A 326 -7.15 11.56 -3.84
C GLU A 326 -5.85 10.77 -4.07
N VAL A 327 -5.29 10.08 -3.07
CA VAL A 327 -3.92 9.51 -3.18
C VAL A 327 -3.86 7.99 -3.16
N ILE A 328 -4.73 7.32 -2.39
CA ILE A 328 -4.69 5.85 -2.25
C ILE A 328 -4.93 5.19 -3.61
N GLN A 329 -4.12 4.20 -4.01
CA GLN A 329 -4.22 3.53 -5.33
C GLN A 329 -4.17 4.47 -6.54
N CYS A 330 -3.63 5.69 -6.40
CA CYS A 330 -3.38 6.57 -7.54
C CYS A 330 -2.43 5.89 -8.55
N ARG A 331 -2.69 6.09 -9.85
CA ARG A 331 -1.83 5.64 -10.97
C ARG A 331 -1.54 6.77 -11.96
N CYS A 332 -1.98 7.98 -11.61
CA CYS A 332 -1.70 9.16 -12.39
C CYS A 332 -0.21 9.48 -12.29
N PHE A 333 0.30 10.17 -13.30
CA PHE A 333 1.67 10.65 -13.34
C PHE A 333 1.66 12.06 -13.91
N GLU A 334 2.79 12.74 -13.84
CA GLU A 334 2.95 14.03 -14.50
C GLU A 334 4.05 14.00 -15.54
N THR A 335 3.92 14.88 -16.53
CA THR A 335 4.93 15.15 -17.55
C THR A 335 5.46 16.56 -17.32
N MET A 336 6.76 16.76 -17.52
CA MET A 336 7.41 18.04 -17.26
C MET A 336 8.21 18.48 -18.48
N ARG A 337 8.29 19.80 -18.68
CA ARG A 337 9.14 20.41 -19.70
C ARG A 337 9.59 21.80 -19.28
N ILE A 338 10.75 22.22 -19.76
CA ILE A 338 11.23 23.59 -19.58
C ILE A 338 10.62 24.50 -20.65
N ARG A 339 10.06 25.62 -20.21
CA ARG A 339 9.61 26.74 -21.04
C ARG A 339 10.65 27.84 -20.97
N LEU A 340 11.53 27.89 -21.95
CA LEU A 340 12.45 29.02 -22.10
C LEU A 340 11.62 30.27 -22.47
N ARG A 341 11.75 31.36 -21.71
CA ARG A 341 11.17 32.66 -22.10
C ARG A 341 11.79 33.09 -23.44
N GLY A 342 10.96 33.18 -24.49
CA GLY A 342 11.36 33.76 -25.79
C GLY A 342 11.64 32.76 -26.91
N ARG A 343 10.58 32.14 -27.46
CA ARG A 343 10.43 32.04 -28.92
C ARG A 343 8.95 32.37 -29.22
N PRO A 344 8.65 33.53 -29.82
CA PRO A 344 7.33 33.74 -30.40
C PRO A 344 7.09 32.69 -31.48
N GLU A 345 5.84 32.23 -31.59
CA GLU A 345 5.37 31.44 -32.74
C GLU A 345 5.49 32.23 -34.04
#